data_AF-A0A6P1DU08-F1
#
_entry.id   AF-A0A6P1DU08-F1
#
_cell.length_a   1.000
_cell.length_b   1.000
_cell.length_c   1.000
_cell.angle_alpha   90.00
_cell.angle_beta   90.00
_cell.angle_gamma   90.00
#
_symmetry.space_group_name_H-M   'P 1'
#
loop_
_entity.id
_entity.type
_entity.pdbx_description
1 polymer ?
#
loop_
_entity_poly.entity_id
_entity_poly.type
_entity_poly.pdbx_seq_one_letter_code
_entity_poly.pdbx_strand_id
1 'polypeptide(L)'
;MSEATYETGVIVALLERMRTQRLPRALDLKEKVDRGERLDSFDIYFLQEVFEDAQQQQPHWGQHPELQDIIAKLTHLYHEITAKALENEEKAAST
;
A
#
# COMPACT_ATOMS: atom_id res chain seq x y z
N MET A 1 -14.17 25.30 14.02
CA MET A 1 -14.14 23.83 13.92
C MET A 1 -13.28 23.32 15.07
N SER A 2 -13.72 22.26 15.76
CA SER A 2 -12.90 21.60 16.78
C SER A 2 -11.85 20.70 16.13
N GLU A 3 -10.69 20.57 16.78
CA GLU A 3 -9.57 19.70 16.38
C GLU A 3 -10.02 18.25 16.10
N ALA A 4 -10.91 17.70 16.93
CA ALA A 4 -11.50 16.37 16.74
C ALA A 4 -12.29 16.20 15.42
N THR A 5 -12.94 17.26 14.93
CA THR A 5 -13.68 17.22 13.65
C THR A 5 -12.72 17.28 12.46
N TYR A 6 -11.59 17.96 12.60
CA TYR A 6 -10.55 18.04 11.59
C TYR A 6 -9.86 16.69 11.39
N GLU A 7 -9.41 16.05 12.48
CA GLU A 7 -8.78 14.72 12.43
C GLU A 7 -9.71 13.65 11.83
N THR A 8 -11.00 13.70 12.20
CA THR A 8 -12.03 12.81 11.61
C THR A 8 -12.19 13.04 10.09
N GLY A 9 -12.09 14.29 9.63
CA GLY A 9 -12.15 14.61 8.20
C GLY A 9 -10.92 14.11 7.44
N VAL A 10 -9.73 14.26 8.03
CA VAL A 10 -8.46 13.80 7.45
C VAL A 10 -8.46 12.27 7.31
N ILE A 11 -8.84 11.54 8.36
CA ILE A 11 -8.81 10.07 8.32
C ILE A 11 -9.80 9.49 7.31
N VAL A 12 -11.00 10.08 7.18
CA VAL A 12 -11.99 9.70 6.17
C VAL A 12 -11.44 9.93 4.76
N ALA A 13 -10.79 11.07 4.51
CA ALA A 13 -10.19 11.35 3.21
C ALA A 13 -9.06 10.37 2.85
N LEU A 14 -8.22 10.00 3.83
CA LEU A 14 -7.14 9.03 3.63
C LEU A 14 -7.70 7.62 3.33
N LEU A 15 -8.74 7.20 4.06
CA LEU A 15 -9.42 5.92 3.81
C LEU A 15 -10.10 5.90 2.44
N GLU A 16 -10.73 6.99 2.03
CA GLU A 16 -11.36 7.11 0.72
C GLU A 16 -10.32 7.04 -0.41
N ARG A 17 -9.18 7.74 -0.28
CA ARG A 17 -8.05 7.65 -1.23
C ARG A 17 -7.48 6.23 -1.27
N MET A 18 -7.35 5.57 -0.13
CA MET A 18 -6.90 4.18 -0.08
C MET A 18 -7.87 3.26 -0.83
N ARG A 19 -9.18 3.36 -0.57
CA ARG A 19 -10.21 2.52 -1.21
C ARG A 19 -10.30 2.74 -2.72
N THR A 20 -10.26 3.99 -3.16
CA THR A 20 -10.59 4.36 -4.56
C THR A 20 -9.38 4.40 -5.48
N GLN A 21 -8.17 4.59 -4.95
CA GLN A 21 -6.97 4.79 -5.76
C GLN A 21 -5.92 3.73 -5.48
N ARG A 22 -5.48 3.58 -4.23
CA ARG A 22 -4.30 2.76 -3.92
C ARG A 22 -4.60 1.27 -3.91
N LEU A 23 -5.72 0.86 -3.30
CA LEU A 23 -6.09 -0.55 -3.20
C LEU A 23 -6.29 -1.21 -4.58
N PRO A 24 -7.04 -0.62 -5.54
CA PRO A 24 -7.15 -1.19 -6.89
C PRO A 24 -5.80 -1.40 -7.55
N ARG A 25 -4.91 -0.39 -7.49
CA ARG A 25 -3.57 -0.50 -8.06
C ARG A 25 -2.73 -1.58 -7.38
N ALA A 26 -2.80 -1.70 -6.05
CA ALA A 26 -2.09 -2.75 -5.33
C ALA A 26 -2.58 -4.16 -5.72
N LEU A 27 -3.89 -4.34 -5.94
CA LEU A 27 -4.45 -5.60 -6.41
C LEU A 27 -3.99 -5.92 -7.85
N ASP A 28 -3.94 -4.94 -8.75
CA ASP A 28 -3.39 -5.12 -10.10
C ASP A 28 -1.92 -5.57 -10.05
N LEU A 29 -1.12 -4.98 -9.17
CA LEU A 29 0.27 -5.38 -8.96
C LEU A 29 0.38 -6.80 -8.42
N LYS A 30 -0.48 -7.18 -7.47
CA LYS A 30 -0.54 -8.54 -6.92
C LYS A 30 -0.83 -9.56 -8.02
N GLU A 31 -1.82 -9.30 -8.86
CA GLU A 31 -2.13 -10.18 -10.00
C GLU A 31 -0.96 -10.27 -10.99
N LYS A 32 -0.30 -9.14 -11.29
CA LYS A 32 0.87 -9.09 -12.17
C LYS A 32 1.99 -9.99 -11.66
N VAL A 33 2.40 -9.84 -10.39
CA VAL A 33 3.48 -10.65 -9.82
C VAL A 33 3.08 -12.12 -9.62
N ASP A 34 1.80 -12.41 -9.38
CA ASP A 34 1.30 -13.79 -9.28
C ASP A 34 1.38 -14.53 -10.62
N ARG A 35 1.26 -13.82 -11.74
CA ARG A 35 1.50 -14.38 -13.09
C ARG A 35 2.98 -14.60 -13.42
N GLY A 36 3.89 -14.25 -12.51
CA GLY A 36 5.33 -14.37 -12.71
C GLY A 36 5.96 -13.17 -13.43
N GLU A 37 5.19 -12.10 -13.66
CA GLU A 37 5.71 -10.89 -14.30
C GLU A 37 6.61 -10.09 -13.35
N ARG A 38 7.56 -9.35 -13.93
CA ARG A 38 8.44 -8.42 -13.20
C ARG A 38 7.75 -7.07 -13.03
N LEU A 39 8.08 -6.37 -11.94
CA LEU A 39 7.65 -5.00 -11.74
C LEU A 39 8.50 -4.06 -12.62
N ASP A 40 7.84 -3.13 -13.30
CA ASP A 40 8.54 -2.10 -14.06
C ASP A 40 8.81 -0.85 -13.21
N SER A 41 9.50 0.14 -13.78
CA SER A 41 9.85 1.37 -13.05
C SER A 41 8.64 2.14 -12.52
N PHE A 42 7.49 2.09 -13.21
CA PHE A 42 6.28 2.77 -12.75
C PHE A 42 5.65 2.04 -11.56
N ASP A 43 5.67 0.71 -11.59
CA ASP A 43 5.21 -0.10 -10.46
C ASP A 43 6.07 0.13 -9.21
N ILE A 44 7.39 0.17 -9.38
CA ILE A 44 8.32 0.44 -8.28
C ILE A 44 8.12 1.85 -7.73
N TYR A 45 7.96 2.86 -8.59
CA TYR A 45 7.70 4.23 -8.17
C TYR A 45 6.41 4.34 -7.36
N PHE A 46 5.33 3.69 -7.82
CA PHE A 46 4.08 3.64 -7.07
C PHE A 46 4.26 3.04 -5.67
N LEU A 47 4.99 1.91 -5.55
CA LEU A 47 5.24 1.29 -4.25
C LEU A 47 6.04 2.21 -3.32
N GLN A 48 7.03 2.94 -3.86
CA GLN A 48 7.79 3.92 -3.09
C GLN A 48 6.89 5.04 -2.57
N GLU A 49 6.08 5.67 -3.43
CA GLU A 49 5.14 6.73 -3.03
C GLU A 49 4.18 6.25 -1.93
N VAL A 50 3.65 5.03 -2.06
CA VAL A 50 2.76 4.47 -1.05
C VAL A 50 3.44 4.31 0.29
N PHE A 51 4.69 3.83 0.32
CA PHE A 51 5.43 3.63 1.56
C PHE A 51 5.87 4.95 2.21
N GLU A 52 6.30 5.93 1.41
CA GLU A 52 6.59 7.28 1.90
C GLU A 52 5.35 7.92 2.51
N ASP A 53 4.21 7.86 1.82
CA ASP A 53 2.94 8.37 2.34
C ASP A 53 2.53 7.60 3.62
N ALA A 54 2.72 6.28 3.69
CA ALA A 54 2.39 5.51 4.89
C ALA A 54 3.24 5.91 6.11
N GLN A 55 4.53 6.19 5.91
CA GLN A 55 5.43 6.66 6.97
C GLN A 55 5.04 8.05 7.47
N GLN A 56 4.75 8.99 6.55
CA GLN A 56 4.34 10.34 6.92
C GLN A 56 3.03 10.35 7.72
N GLN A 57 2.12 9.44 7.42
CA GLN A 57 0.80 9.38 8.05
C GLN A 57 0.77 8.49 9.32
N GLN A 58 1.88 7.84 9.69
CA GLN A 58 1.98 6.95 10.86
C GLN A 58 1.42 7.55 12.16
N PRO A 59 1.68 8.82 12.51
CA PRO A 59 1.14 9.41 13.74
C PRO A 59 -0.39 9.50 13.75
N HIS A 60 -1.01 9.76 12.60
CA HIS A 60 -2.47 9.84 12.47
C HIS A 60 -3.10 8.44 12.63
N TRP A 61 -2.53 7.43 11.98
CA TRP A 61 -3.02 6.05 12.09
C TRP A 61 -2.95 5.51 13.52
N GLY A 62 -1.90 5.85 14.27
CA GLY A 62 -1.73 5.40 15.66
C GLY A 62 -2.80 5.89 16.63
N GLN A 63 -3.54 6.94 16.27
CA GLN A 63 -4.64 7.50 17.07
C GLN A 63 -5.99 6.80 16.80
N HIS A 64 -6.05 5.91 15.80
CA HIS A 64 -7.28 5.24 15.35
C HIS A 64 -7.16 3.71 15.46
N PRO A 65 -7.35 3.13 16.66
CA PRO A 65 -7.26 1.69 16.87
C PRO A 65 -8.23 0.88 15.99
N GLU A 66 -9.38 1.45 15.63
CA GLU A 66 -10.35 0.85 14.71
C GLU A 66 -9.81 0.58 13.30
N LEU A 67 -8.68 1.19 12.93
CA LEU A 67 -8.03 1.01 11.63
C LEU A 67 -6.90 -0.02 11.65
N GLN A 68 -6.52 -0.54 12.82
CA GLN A 68 -5.40 -1.47 12.95
C GLN A 68 -5.56 -2.70 12.04
N ASP A 69 -6.74 -3.29 11.99
CA ASP A 69 -7.03 -4.46 11.15
C ASP A 69 -6.87 -4.15 9.66
N ILE A 70 -7.28 -2.95 9.23
CA ILE A 70 -7.17 -2.53 7.83
C ILE A 70 -5.70 -2.29 7.47
N ILE A 71 -4.96 -1.60 8.35
CA ILE A 71 -3.53 -1.35 8.16
C ILE A 71 -2.77 -2.67 8.10
N ALA A 72 -3.04 -3.61 8.99
CA ALA A 72 -2.39 -4.92 9.01
C ALA A 72 -2.60 -5.68 7.68
N LYS A 73 -3.84 -5.67 7.15
CA LYS A 73 -4.16 -6.29 5.86
C LYS A 73 -3.43 -5.63 4.70
N LEU A 74 -3.34 -4.30 4.70
CA LEU A 74 -2.60 -3.56 3.67
C LEU A 74 -1.10 -3.84 3.74
N THR A 75 -0.51 -3.82 4.93
CA THR A 75 0.90 -4.18 5.15
C THR A 75 1.18 -5.59 4.65
N HIS A 76 0.30 -6.54 4.94
CA HIS A 76 0.43 -7.90 4.44
C HIS A 76 0.38 -7.97 2.91
N LEU A 77 -0.60 -7.31 2.28
CA LEU A 77 -0.72 -7.24 0.82
C LEU A 77 0.57 -6.70 0.17
N TYR A 78 1.09 -5.58 0.65
CA TYR A 78 2.32 -5.00 0.09
C TYR A 78 3.54 -5.90 0.30
N HIS A 79 3.61 -6.61 1.42
CA HIS A 79 4.65 -7.61 1.66
C HIS A 79 4.55 -8.77 0.65
N GLU A 80 3.34 -9.29 0.39
CA GLU A 80 3.18 -10.35 -0.61
C GLU A 80 3.59 -9.89 -2.01
N ILE A 81 3.22 -8.66 -2.41
CA ILE A 81 3.58 -8.08 -3.70
C ILE A 81 5.11 -8.01 -3.84
N THR A 82 5.80 -7.42 -2.86
CA THR A 82 7.26 -7.21 -2.95
C THR A 82 8.04 -8.51 -2.85
N ALA A 83 7.61 -9.45 -1.99
CA ALA A 83 8.22 -10.77 -1.91
C ALA A 83 8.08 -11.52 -3.24
N LYS A 84 6.89 -11.50 -3.84
CA LYS A 84 6.66 -12.18 -5.12
C LYS A 84 7.39 -11.52 -6.28
N ALA A 85 7.45 -10.19 -6.30
CA ALA A 85 8.26 -9.45 -7.27
C ALA A 85 9.73 -9.87 -7.21
N LEU A 86 10.30 -10.00 -6.00
CA LEU A 86 11.68 -10.45 -5.81
C LEU A 86 11.90 -11.87 -6.35
N GLU A 87 11.00 -12.81 -6.03
CA GLU A 87 11.07 -14.18 -6.60
C GLU A 87 11.08 -14.17 -8.13
N ASN A 88 10.32 -13.29 -8.77
CA ASN A 88 10.23 -13.20 -10.23
C ASN A 88 11.51 -12.61 -10.83
N GLU A 89 12.13 -11.63 -10.18
CA GLU A 89 13.45 -11.09 -10.54
C GLU A 89 14.54 -12.17 -10.49
N GLU A 90 14.59 -12.95 -9.41
CA GLU A 90 15.59 -14.03 -9.22
C GLU A 90 15.45 -15.13 -10.28
N LYS A 91 14.22 -15.51 -10.63
CA LYS A 91 13.95 -16.48 -11.70
C LYS A 91 14.41 -15.97 -13.06
N ALA A 92 14.14 -14.71 -13.35
CA ALA A 92 14.55 -14.08 -14.61
C ALA A 92 16.08 -13.96 -14.72
N ALA A 93 16.79 -13.75 -13.61
CA ALA A 93 18.25 -13.70 -13.58
C ALA A 93 18.93 -15.09 -13.68
N SER A 94 18.19 -16.15 -13.38
CA SER A 94 18.68 -17.54 -13.39
C SER A 94 18.43 -18.29 -14.71
N THR A 95 17.81 -17.62 -15.70
CA THR A 95 17.48 -18.16 -17.03
C THR A 95 18.38 -17.55 -18.10
#